data_AF-A0A7Y2HVG6-F1
#
_entry.id   AF-A0A7Y2HVG6-F1
#
_cell.length_a   1.000
_cell.length_b   1.000
_cell.length_c   1.000
_cell.angle_alpha   90.00
_cell.angle_beta   90.00
_cell.angle_gamma   90.00
#
_symmetry.space_group_name_H-M   'P 1'
#
loop_
_entity.id
_entity.type
_entity.pdbx_description
1 polymer ?
#
loop_
_entity_poly.entity_id
_entity_poly.type
_entity_poly.pdbx_seq_one_letter_code
_entity_poly.pdbx_strand_id
1 'polypeptide(L)'
;MPTLTPLALAATLALTPTLSPEPPATAAVTTPASSALDEWLGFITPSPAETAWREIPWRASFWQGVVDAQIEGKPVLLWAMNGHPMGCT
;
A
#
# COMPACT_ATOMS: atom_id res chain seq x y z
N MET A 1 31.17 71.81 5.35
CA MET A 1 31.77 70.71 6.13
C MET A 1 30.88 69.49 5.99
N PRO A 2 31.35 68.35 5.44
CA PRO A 2 30.52 67.16 5.32
C PRO A 2 30.61 66.34 6.62
N THR A 3 29.47 66.06 7.23
CA THR A 3 29.33 65.18 8.40
C THR A 3 29.15 63.74 7.94
N LEU A 4 30.08 62.86 8.32
CA LEU A 4 30.03 61.41 8.14
C LEU A 4 28.95 60.80 9.05
N THR A 5 28.02 60.05 8.49
CA THR A 5 27.02 59.25 9.24
C THR A 5 27.55 57.83 9.42
N PRO A 6 27.58 57.26 10.64
CA PRO A 6 28.05 55.89 10.83
C PRO A 6 26.97 54.88 10.47
N LEU A 7 27.39 53.81 9.79
CA LEU A 7 26.59 52.65 9.42
C LEU A 7 26.25 51.83 10.67
N ALA A 8 24.98 51.79 11.08
CA ALA A 8 24.51 50.94 12.16
C ALA A 8 24.28 49.51 11.64
N LEU A 9 25.01 48.55 12.20
CA LEU A 9 24.87 47.12 11.93
C LEU A 9 23.63 46.59 12.65
N ALA A 10 22.53 46.36 11.92
CA ALA A 10 21.33 45.73 12.48
C ALA A 10 21.50 44.21 12.52
N ALA A 11 21.62 43.64 13.73
CA ALA A 11 21.59 42.20 13.94
C ALA A 11 20.13 41.72 13.86
N THR A 12 19.78 41.01 12.78
CA THR A 12 18.47 40.38 12.60
C THR A 12 18.40 39.12 13.47
N LEU A 13 17.62 39.19 14.56
CA LEU A 13 17.28 38.03 15.38
C LEU A 13 16.29 37.15 14.58
N ALA A 14 16.77 36.03 14.04
CA ALA A 14 15.90 35.07 13.37
C ALA A 14 15.01 34.37 14.41
N LEU A 15 13.69 34.64 14.39
CA LEU A 15 12.72 33.82 15.10
C LEU A 15 12.64 32.45 14.43
N THR A 16 13.34 31.46 14.95
CA THR A 16 13.06 30.06 14.65
C THR A 16 11.74 29.68 15.33
N PRO A 17 10.69 29.29 14.60
CA PRO A 17 9.49 28.74 15.23
C PRO A 17 9.89 27.43 15.93
N THR A 18 9.75 27.39 17.26
CA THR A 18 9.79 26.15 18.02
C THR A 18 8.63 25.28 17.53
N LEU A 19 8.95 24.25 16.75
CA LEU A 19 8.07 23.10 16.50
C LEU A 19 7.90 22.38 17.84
N SER A 20 6.94 22.82 18.64
CA SER A 20 6.49 22.08 19.81
C SER A 20 5.87 20.78 19.28
N PRO A 21 6.32 19.58 19.69
CA PRO A 21 5.67 18.35 19.30
C PRO A 21 4.30 18.32 19.97
N GLU A 22 3.25 18.66 19.22
CA GLU A 22 1.89 18.35 19.62
C GLU A 22 1.80 16.82 19.74
N PRO A 23 1.30 16.27 20.86
CA PRO A 23 1.06 14.84 20.94
C PRO A 23 0.20 14.43 19.75
N PRO A 24 0.44 13.27 19.11
CA PRO A 24 -0.35 12.85 17.97
C PRO A 24 -1.82 12.91 18.38
N ALA A 25 -2.59 13.79 17.74
CA ALA A 25 -4.01 13.89 17.99
C ALA A 25 -4.59 12.48 17.86
N THR A 26 -5.13 11.94 18.95
CA THR A 26 -5.85 10.67 18.94
C THR A 26 -6.97 10.82 17.93
N ALA A 27 -6.78 10.29 16.72
CA ALA A 27 -7.79 10.31 15.70
C ALA A 27 -9.02 9.61 16.28
N ALA A 28 -10.10 10.36 16.49
CA ALA A 28 -11.34 9.80 16.97
C ALA A 28 -11.80 8.73 15.97
N VAL A 29 -11.88 7.48 16.41
CA VAL A 29 -12.42 6.37 15.61
C VAL A 29 -13.87 6.71 15.32
N THR A 30 -14.12 7.21 14.12
CA THR A 30 -15.46 7.57 13.66
C THR A 30 -16.01 6.35 12.94
N THR A 31 -17.17 5.85 13.38
CA THR A 31 -17.88 4.81 12.63
C THR A 31 -18.26 5.39 11.27
N PRO A 32 -17.79 4.83 10.14
CA PRO A 32 -18.17 5.35 8.84
C PRO A 32 -19.67 5.23 8.64
N ALA A 33 -20.28 6.24 8.02
CA ALA A 33 -21.65 6.14 7.53
C ALA A 33 -21.75 4.96 6.55
N SER A 34 -22.89 4.27 6.51
CA SER A 34 -23.09 3.10 5.64
C SER A 34 -22.80 3.39 4.16
N SER A 35 -23.08 4.61 3.68
CA SER A 35 -22.78 5.03 2.32
C SER A 35 -21.28 5.06 2.01
N ALA A 36 -20.43 5.39 2.99
CA ALA A 36 -18.98 5.35 2.82
C ALA A 36 -18.49 3.89 2.73
N LEU A 37 -19.09 2.98 3.49
CA LEU A 37 -18.77 1.55 3.40
C LEU A 37 -19.09 1.00 2.02
N ASP A 38 -20.27 1.30 1.47
CA ASP A 38 -20.68 0.80 0.15
C ASP A 38 -19.76 1.31 -0.98
N GLU A 39 -19.34 2.58 -0.92
CA GLU A 39 -18.36 3.15 -1.86
C GLU A 39 -17.02 2.41 -1.80
N TRP A 40 -16.50 2.20 -0.58
CA TRP A 40 -15.27 1.45 -0.38
C TRP A 40 -15.39 0.00 -0.84
N LEU A 41 -16.50 -0.68 -0.53
CA LEU A 41 -16.74 -2.05 -1.01
C LEU A 41 -16.78 -2.12 -2.53
N GLY A 42 -17.43 -1.16 -3.20
CA GLY A 42 -17.42 -1.06 -4.65
C GLY A 42 -16.02 -0.86 -5.22
N PHE A 43 -15.17 -0.10 -4.53
CA PHE A 43 -13.79 0.17 -4.96
C PHE A 43 -12.83 -1.01 -4.72
N ILE A 44 -12.93 -1.71 -3.59
CA ILE A 44 -11.98 -2.77 -3.21
C ILE A 44 -12.39 -4.17 -3.69
N THR A 45 -13.66 -4.37 -4.06
CA THR A 45 -14.11 -5.68 -4.53
C THR A 45 -13.51 -5.91 -5.92
N PRO A 46 -12.74 -6.99 -6.11
CA PRO A 46 -12.13 -7.26 -7.40
C PRO A 46 -13.21 -7.57 -8.44
N SER A 47 -13.00 -7.08 -9.65
CA SER A 47 -13.84 -7.39 -10.80
C SER A 47 -13.76 -8.87 -11.18
N PRO A 48 -14.74 -9.39 -11.95
CA PRO A 48 -14.68 -10.75 -12.45
C PRO A 48 -13.37 -11.06 -13.20
N ALA A 49 -12.90 -10.12 -14.04
CA ALA A 49 -11.66 -10.26 -14.80
C ALA A 49 -10.42 -10.41 -13.89
N GLU A 50 -10.33 -9.65 -12.80
CA GLU A 50 -9.25 -9.76 -11.81
C GLU A 50 -9.27 -11.08 -11.03
N THR A 51 -10.39 -11.82 -11.11
CA THR A 51 -10.58 -13.11 -10.43
C THR A 51 -10.70 -14.31 -11.37
N ALA A 52 -10.50 -14.09 -12.69
CA ALA A 52 -10.62 -15.14 -13.71
C ALA A 52 -9.69 -16.34 -13.46
N TRP A 53 -8.56 -16.12 -12.77
CA TRP A 53 -7.66 -17.20 -12.35
C TRP A 53 -8.35 -18.26 -11.49
N ARG A 54 -9.47 -17.96 -10.81
CA ARG A 54 -10.22 -18.93 -10.00
C ARG A 54 -10.99 -19.95 -10.82
N GLU A 55 -11.30 -19.64 -12.09
CA GLU A 55 -12.05 -20.51 -12.99
C GLU A 55 -11.17 -21.61 -13.62
N ILE A 56 -9.85 -21.43 -13.56
CA ILE A 56 -8.89 -22.41 -14.07
C ILE A 56 -8.96 -23.66 -13.18
N PRO A 57 -9.09 -24.87 -13.76
CA PRO A 57 -9.16 -26.12 -13.00
C PRO A 57 -7.76 -26.54 -12.50
N TRP A 58 -7.21 -25.78 -11.55
CA TRP A 58 -5.86 -26.01 -11.01
C TRP A 58 -5.71 -27.42 -10.42
N ARG A 59 -4.54 -28.01 -10.65
CA ARG A 59 -4.13 -29.23 -9.95
C ARG A 59 -3.41 -28.87 -8.66
N ALA A 60 -3.88 -29.42 -7.54
CA ALA A 60 -3.22 -29.24 -6.25
C ALA A 60 -1.92 -30.08 -6.11
N SER A 61 -1.77 -31.13 -6.93
CA SER A 61 -0.56 -31.94 -7.00
C SER A 61 0.25 -31.58 -8.24
N PHE A 62 1.51 -31.25 -8.03
CA PHE A 62 2.46 -31.03 -9.11
C PHE A 62 2.54 -32.24 -10.05
N TRP A 63 2.57 -33.46 -9.51
CA TRP A 63 2.76 -34.66 -10.32
C TRP A 63 1.56 -35.01 -11.19
N GLN A 64 0.33 -34.74 -10.70
CA GLN A 64 -0.87 -34.87 -11.53
C GLN A 64 -0.82 -33.89 -12.71
N GLY A 65 -0.37 -32.65 -12.49
CA GLY A 65 -0.18 -31.68 -13.57
C GLY A 65 0.81 -32.14 -14.64
N VAL A 66 1.91 -32.81 -14.25
CA VAL A 66 2.87 -33.38 -15.20
C VAL A 66 2.26 -34.51 -16.02
N VAL A 67 1.53 -35.43 -15.38
CA VAL A 67 0.85 -36.54 -16.08
C VAL A 67 -0.15 -36.01 -17.11
N ASP A 68 -1.02 -35.07 -16.71
CA ASP A 68 -2.02 -34.48 -17.61
C ASP A 68 -1.36 -33.76 -18.78
N ALA A 69 -0.31 -32.98 -18.53
CA ALA A 69 0.44 -32.26 -19.55
C ALA A 69 1.10 -33.20 -20.58
N GLN A 70 1.63 -34.35 -20.13
CA GLN A 70 2.17 -35.37 -21.02
C GLN A 70 1.08 -36.02 -21.89
N ILE A 71 -0.06 -36.36 -21.29
CA ILE A 71 -1.20 -36.95 -22.01
C ILE A 71 -1.75 -35.98 -23.06
N GLU A 72 -1.87 -34.69 -22.71
CA GLU A 72 -2.45 -33.66 -23.58
C GLU A 72 -1.43 -33.03 -24.54
N GLY A 73 -0.13 -33.31 -24.39
CA GLY A 73 0.93 -32.70 -25.19
C GLY A 73 1.06 -31.18 -24.97
N LYS A 74 0.83 -30.71 -23.74
CA LYS A 74 0.84 -29.28 -23.38
C LYS A 74 1.97 -28.96 -22.39
N PRO A 75 2.47 -27.70 -22.35
CA PRO A 75 3.40 -27.28 -21.31
C PRO A 75 2.70 -27.17 -19.94
N VAL A 76 3.49 -27.29 -18.86
CA VAL A 76 3.02 -27.10 -17.48
C VAL A 76 3.23 -25.64 -17.06
N LEU A 77 2.17 -24.99 -16.57
CA LEU A 77 2.28 -23.75 -15.79
C LEU A 77 2.31 -24.11 -14.30
N LEU A 78 3.44 -23.87 -13.65
CA LEU A 78 3.57 -24.03 -12.20
C LEU A 78 3.35 -22.67 -11.51
N TRP A 79 2.26 -22.56 -10.76
CA TRP A 79 2.01 -21.43 -9.87
C TRP A 79 2.34 -21.82 -8.44
N ALA A 80 3.41 -21.27 -7.89
CA ALA A 80 3.81 -21.45 -6.51
C ALA A 80 3.91 -20.10 -5.81
N MET A 81 3.42 -20.00 -4.58
CA MET A 81 3.67 -18.84 -3.72
C MET A 81 4.84 -19.15 -2.79
N ASN A 82 5.73 -18.18 -2.62
CA ASN A 82 6.79 -18.22 -1.62
C ASN A 82 6.21 -17.84 -0.27
N GLY A 83 5.77 -18.81 0.54
CA GLY A 83 5.43 -18.58 1.94
C GLY A 83 4.35 -19.49 2.51
N HIS A 84 4.37 -19.66 3.84
CA HIS A 84 3.22 -20.22 4.56
C HIS A 84 2.04 -19.24 4.37
N PRO A 85 0.87 -19.67 3.86
CA PRO A 85 -0.24 -18.77 3.56
C PRO A 85 -0.80 -18.01 4.78
N MET A 86 -0.41 -18.41 5.99
CA MET A 86 -0.74 -17.73 7.25
C MET A 86 0.44 -16.98 7.89
N GLY A 87 1.62 -16.93 7.26
CA GLY A 87 2.81 -16.30 7.84
C GLY A 87 3.31 -16.95 9.15
N CYS A 88 2.86 -18.17 9.47
CA CYS A 88 3.22 -18.86 10.71
C CYS A 88 4.58 -19.57 10.62
N THR A 89 5.66 -18.81 10.48
CA THR A 89 7.03 -19.31 10.74
C THR A 89 7.65 -18.52 11.87
#